data_AF-A0A7S2Q3U4-F1
#
_entry.id   AF-A0A7S2Q3U4-F1
#
_cell.length_a   1.000
_cell.length_b   1.000
_cell.length_c   1.000
_cell.angle_alpha   90.00
_cell.angle_beta   90.00
_cell.angle_gamma   90.00
#
_symmetry.space_group_name_H-M   'P 1'
#
loop_
_entity.id
_entity.type
_entity.pdbx_description
1 polymer ?
#
loop_
_entity_poly.entity_id
_entity_poly.type
_entity_poly.pdbx_seq_one_letter_code
_entity_poly.pdbx_strand_id
1 'polypeptide(L)'
;ASFTSVLATFLSLSILVGSSAFSASTSKNDAALVQSYTLYDNERQILGCCDEVRPSTKTRDDDEEEDEVEMFYATTKRYFMFPTSGGDDKLLQIRQTSFGCGRLGATVWPSAIALASLLAGDKYRSSIQGKRVLELGSGCGLPTLTAKEVCGSQVLATDYWEGREGLIVGNRLVPKELFGVNLAYNVGCEPQNLDWHDELSVFSVSTNFKPDIIVGSDLVYYPDDTEPLLQTLDILLKNGGGGQSMLLILPLPPTAEREALPDFRRRLESGVGDKDVVMDELEMIIRSASTDEEEIHNFLRIRI
;
A
#
# COMPACT_ATOMS: atom_id res chain seq x y z
N ALA A 1 67.28 -29.20 -11.64
CA ALA A 1 67.96 -27.94 -11.25
C ALA A 1 67.52 -26.84 -12.21
N SER A 2 67.35 -25.63 -11.67
CA SER A 2 66.89 -24.39 -12.32
C SER A 2 65.38 -24.26 -12.57
N PHE A 3 64.69 -23.83 -11.51
CA PHE A 3 63.45 -23.03 -11.57
C PHE A 3 63.84 -21.58 -11.90
N THR A 4 63.23 -20.98 -12.92
CA THR A 4 63.26 -19.52 -13.13
C THR A 4 61.91 -19.03 -13.68
N SER A 5 61.12 -18.45 -12.77
CA SER A 5 60.33 -17.23 -12.90
C SER A 5 59.91 -16.77 -14.32
N VAL A 6 58.61 -16.86 -14.61
CA VAL A 6 57.91 -15.89 -15.47
C VAL A 6 56.65 -15.42 -14.72
N LEU A 7 56.75 -14.24 -14.11
CA LEU A 7 55.62 -13.45 -13.62
C LEU A 7 54.82 -12.97 -14.85
N ALA A 8 53.56 -13.37 -14.96
CA ALA A 8 52.60 -12.76 -15.87
C ALA A 8 51.71 -11.80 -15.05
N THR A 9 51.82 -10.53 -15.38
CA THR A 9 51.08 -9.39 -14.84
C THR A 9 49.59 -9.53 -15.16
N PHE A 10 48.74 -9.76 -14.16
CA PHE A 10 47.30 -9.56 -14.30
C PHE A 10 46.98 -8.09 -14.01
N LEU A 11 46.71 -7.33 -15.07
CA LEU A 11 46.09 -6.02 -14.98
C LEU A 11 44.62 -6.20 -14.60
N SER A 12 44.27 -5.64 -13.45
CA SER A 12 42.91 -5.44 -12.95
C SER A 12 42.13 -4.55 -13.90
N LEU A 13 41.05 -5.08 -14.47
CA LEU A 13 40.05 -4.29 -15.18
C LEU A 13 38.79 -4.21 -14.30
N SER A 14 38.82 -3.30 -13.33
CA SER A 14 37.63 -2.91 -12.58
C SER A 14 36.75 -2.07 -13.49
N ILE A 15 35.67 -2.66 -14.00
CA ILE A 15 34.61 -1.91 -14.68
C ILE A 15 33.91 -1.06 -13.63
N LEU A 16 34.09 0.25 -13.75
CA LEU A 16 33.44 1.27 -12.96
C LEU A 16 31.94 1.28 -13.33
N VAL A 17 31.13 0.47 -12.66
CA VAL A 17 29.68 0.70 -12.65
C VAL A 17 29.46 1.87 -11.71
N GLY A 18 29.11 3.02 -12.27
CA GLY A 18 28.84 4.23 -11.51
C GLY A 18 27.70 3.98 -10.55
N SER A 19 28.03 3.84 -9.26
CA SER A 19 27.07 4.03 -8.18
C SER A 19 26.60 5.49 -8.27
N SER A 20 25.45 5.72 -8.90
CA SER A 20 24.67 6.92 -8.61
C SER A 20 24.09 6.76 -7.21
N ALA A 21 24.96 6.86 -6.20
CA ALA A 21 24.54 7.18 -4.86
C ALA A 21 23.81 8.51 -4.98
N PHE A 22 22.51 8.49 -4.74
CA PHE A 22 21.73 9.71 -4.56
C PHE A 22 22.42 10.48 -3.44
N SER A 23 23.17 11.52 -3.83
CA SER A 23 23.80 12.44 -2.92
C SER A 23 22.69 13.04 -2.09
N ALA A 24 22.64 12.69 -0.80
CA ALA A 24 21.78 13.30 0.20
C ALA A 24 22.00 14.82 0.15
N SER A 25 21.11 15.53 -0.57
CA SER A 25 21.10 16.98 -0.59
C SER A 25 20.45 17.42 0.71
N THR A 26 21.29 17.82 1.65
CA THR A 26 20.91 18.47 2.90
C THR A 26 20.25 19.82 2.60
N SER A 27 18.93 19.91 2.76
CA SER A 27 18.32 20.86 3.72
C SER A 27 16.81 20.59 3.91
N LYS A 28 16.38 20.60 5.18
CA LYS A 28 15.00 20.74 5.68
C LYS A 28 14.09 19.51 5.58
N ASN A 29 14.27 18.58 6.50
CA ASN A 29 13.14 18.17 7.35
C ASN A 29 13.69 17.70 8.70
N ASP A 30 13.12 18.26 9.75
CA ASP A 30 13.47 18.04 11.14
C ASP A 30 12.92 16.67 11.56
N ALA A 31 13.34 15.58 10.91
CA ALA A 31 12.78 14.24 11.12
C ALA A 31 13.88 13.18 11.04
N ALA A 32 13.91 12.28 12.02
CA ALA A 32 14.87 11.19 12.09
C ALA A 32 14.36 10.00 11.27
N LEU A 33 15.20 9.46 10.38
CA LEU A 33 14.88 8.23 9.64
C LEU A 33 14.68 7.05 10.61
N VAL A 34 13.59 6.31 10.43
CA VAL A 34 13.30 5.07 11.17
C VAL A 34 13.65 3.88 10.29
N GLN A 35 13.10 3.85 9.08
CA GLN A 35 13.34 2.80 8.09
C GLN A 35 13.09 3.30 6.68
N SER A 36 13.80 2.76 5.70
CA SER A 36 13.59 3.06 4.27
C SER A 36 12.97 1.86 3.57
N TYR A 37 12.06 2.13 2.62
CA TYR A 37 11.37 1.14 1.81
C TYR A 37 11.72 1.39 0.35
N THR A 38 12.32 0.41 -0.32
CA THR A 38 12.57 0.50 -1.77
C THR A 38 11.97 -0.70 -2.47
N LEU A 39 11.11 -0.44 -3.44
CA LEU A 39 10.40 -1.46 -4.21
C LEU A 39 11.05 -1.65 -5.57
N TYR A 40 11.34 -2.91 -5.91
CA TYR A 40 12.00 -3.32 -7.14
C TYR A 40 11.09 -4.25 -7.95
N ASP A 41 11.25 -4.23 -9.28
CA ASP A 41 10.76 -5.30 -10.14
C ASP A 41 11.78 -6.45 -10.28
N ASN A 42 11.39 -7.48 -11.02
CA ASN A 42 12.22 -8.64 -11.35
C ASN A 42 13.52 -8.30 -12.10
N GLU A 43 13.61 -7.12 -12.74
CA GLU A 43 14.80 -6.63 -13.44
C GLU A 43 15.66 -5.73 -12.55
N ARG A 44 15.38 -5.71 -11.23
CA ARG A 44 16.06 -4.88 -10.22
C ARG A 44 15.93 -3.37 -10.50
N GLN A 45 14.92 -2.94 -11.25
CA GLN A 45 14.63 -1.53 -11.43
C GLN A 45 13.78 -1.02 -10.26
N ILE A 46 14.14 0.17 -9.75
CA ILE A 46 13.37 0.81 -8.69
C ILE A 46 12.04 1.29 -9.27
N LEU A 47 10.94 0.80 -8.70
CA LEU A 47 9.58 1.21 -9.07
C LEU A 47 9.07 2.37 -8.22
N GLY A 48 9.59 2.50 -6.99
CA GLY A 48 9.22 3.55 -6.06
C GLY A 48 9.83 3.31 -4.68
N CYS A 49 9.76 4.32 -3.83
CA CYS A 49 10.28 4.26 -2.47
C CYS A 49 9.54 5.24 -1.55
N CYS A 50 9.68 5.01 -0.25
CA CYS A 50 9.33 5.96 0.80
C CYS A 50 10.18 5.68 2.04
N ASP A 51 10.29 6.67 2.91
CA ASP A 51 10.96 6.54 4.20
C ASP A 51 9.95 6.66 5.33
N GLU A 52 9.97 5.76 6.31
CA GLU A 52 9.34 6.05 7.59
C GLU A 52 10.28 6.89 8.44
N VAL A 53 9.73 7.98 8.98
CA VAL A 53 10.46 8.96 9.76
C VAL A 53 9.80 9.21 11.12
N ARG A 54 10.57 9.78 12.03
CA ARG A 54 10.08 10.31 13.30
C ARG A 54 10.28 11.82 13.30
N PRO A 55 9.20 12.62 13.22
CA PRO A 55 9.29 14.08 13.33
C PRO A 55 9.99 14.50 14.64
N SER A 56 10.87 15.49 14.59
CA SER A 56 11.63 16.02 15.73
C SER A 56 10.84 17.03 16.56
N THR A 57 9.82 17.65 15.94
CA THR A 57 8.86 18.53 16.60
C THR A 57 7.50 17.84 16.63
N LYS A 58 6.73 18.11 17.70
CA LYS A 58 5.32 17.77 17.75
C LYS A 58 4.65 18.28 16.47
N THR A 59 3.92 17.42 15.79
CA THR A 59 3.10 17.82 14.64
C THR A 59 1.89 18.63 15.14
N ARG A 60 1.23 19.40 14.27
CA ARG A 60 0.00 20.14 14.65
C ARG A 60 -1.06 19.21 15.27
N ASP A 61 -1.08 17.96 14.83
CA ASP A 61 -2.00 16.91 15.25
C ASP A 61 -1.63 16.32 16.64
N ASP A 62 -0.46 16.64 17.21
CA ASP A 62 -0.07 16.20 18.55
C ASP A 62 -0.58 17.14 19.67
N ASP A 63 -1.23 18.24 19.26
CA ASP A 63 -1.92 19.19 20.13
C ASP A 63 -3.45 19.20 19.88
N GLU A 64 -3.97 18.29 19.04
CA GLU A 64 -5.42 18.05 18.89
C GLU A 64 -5.98 17.41 20.17
N GLU A 65 -7.21 17.76 20.53
CA GLU A 65 -7.91 17.09 21.63
C GLU A 65 -8.13 15.62 21.29
N GLU A 66 -7.92 14.73 22.26
CA GLU A 66 -8.16 13.28 22.10
C GLU A 66 -9.58 13.07 21.53
N ASP A 67 -9.66 12.46 20.36
CA ASP A 67 -10.94 12.13 19.75
C ASP A 67 -11.57 10.89 20.41
N GLU A 68 -12.82 10.58 20.07
CA GLU A 68 -13.51 9.42 20.65
C GLU A 68 -12.73 8.12 20.46
N VAL A 69 -12.01 7.94 19.34
CA VAL A 69 -11.20 6.75 19.09
C VAL A 69 -10.03 6.68 20.08
N GLU A 70 -9.37 7.80 20.35
CA GLU A 70 -8.26 7.90 21.30
C GLU A 70 -8.71 7.74 22.76
N MET A 71 -9.93 8.19 23.09
CA MET A 71 -10.54 7.95 24.40
C MET A 71 -10.78 6.46 24.68
N PHE A 72 -11.10 5.68 23.64
CA PHE A 72 -11.37 4.25 23.81
C PHE A 72 -10.14 3.36 23.55
N TYR A 73 -9.11 3.82 22.82
CA TYR A 73 -8.00 2.97 22.36
C TYR A 73 -6.64 3.63 22.44
N ALA A 74 -5.63 2.80 22.73
CA ALA A 74 -4.25 3.16 22.42
C ALA A 74 -4.09 3.27 20.89
N THR A 75 -3.64 4.44 20.45
CA THR A 75 -3.28 4.73 19.08
C THR A 75 -1.77 4.93 18.96
N THR A 76 -1.25 4.68 17.77
CA THR A 76 0.11 5.08 17.41
C THR A 76 0.07 5.78 16.05
N LYS A 77 1.02 6.67 15.79
CA LYS A 77 1.16 7.35 14.50
C LYS A 77 2.44 6.89 13.82
N ARG A 78 2.36 6.58 12.53
CA ARG A 78 3.52 6.37 11.64
C ARG A 78 3.55 7.47 10.60
N TYR A 79 4.75 7.88 10.22
CA TYR A 79 4.96 8.99 9.31
C TYR A 79 5.79 8.52 8.13
N PHE A 80 5.24 8.66 6.92
CA PHE A 80 5.85 8.21 5.68
C PHE A 80 6.20 9.41 4.82
N MET A 81 7.49 9.59 4.51
CA MET A 81 8.00 10.59 3.61
C MET A 81 8.10 10.00 2.20
N PHE A 82 7.37 10.59 1.26
CA PHE A 82 7.41 10.21 -0.15
C PHE A 82 8.20 11.23 -0.95
N PRO A 83 9.21 10.81 -1.71
CA PRO A 83 9.94 11.71 -2.58
C PRO A 83 9.01 12.28 -3.65
N THR A 84 9.17 13.56 -3.98
CA THR A 84 8.47 14.15 -5.12
C THR A 84 9.45 14.82 -6.09
N SER A 85 9.15 14.76 -7.39
CA SER A 85 10.03 15.27 -8.44
C SER A 85 10.29 16.80 -8.36
N GLY A 86 9.52 17.53 -7.54
CA GLY A 86 9.67 18.98 -7.32
C GLY A 86 10.55 19.36 -6.13
N GLY A 87 11.10 18.39 -5.39
CA GLY A 87 11.91 18.65 -4.18
C GLY A 87 11.10 18.97 -2.92
N ASP A 88 9.77 18.98 -3.02
CA ASP A 88 8.86 19.10 -1.88
C ASP A 88 8.34 17.71 -1.51
N ASP A 89 9.16 16.93 -0.81
CA ASP A 89 8.77 15.61 -0.32
C ASP A 89 7.48 15.71 0.51
N LYS A 90 6.62 14.68 0.38
CA LYS A 90 5.32 14.65 1.04
C LYS A 90 5.34 13.74 2.25
N LEU A 91 5.16 14.34 3.42
CA LEU A 91 4.97 13.63 4.68
C LEU A 91 3.50 13.26 4.83
N LEU A 92 3.22 11.96 4.93
CA LEU A 92 1.90 11.42 5.25
C LEU A 92 1.93 10.86 6.67
N GLN A 93 0.89 11.16 7.44
CA GLN A 93 0.67 10.59 8.78
C GLN A 93 -0.43 9.54 8.70
N ILE A 94 -0.20 8.38 9.31
CA ILE A 94 -1.21 7.33 9.46
C ILE A 94 -1.34 6.97 10.93
N ARG A 95 -2.55 7.13 11.46
CA ARG A 95 -2.95 6.62 12.77
C ARG A 95 -3.31 5.14 12.68
N GLN A 96 -2.69 4.37 13.55
CA GLN A 96 -2.96 2.96 13.80
C GLN A 96 -3.70 2.81 15.12
N THR A 97 -4.49 1.74 15.21
CA THR A 97 -5.23 1.36 16.44
C THR A 97 -4.77 -0.01 16.93
N SER A 98 -5.24 -0.42 18.11
CA SER A 98 -5.01 -1.79 18.58
C SER A 98 -5.80 -2.82 17.75
N PHE A 99 -5.32 -4.07 17.70
CA PHE A 99 -6.03 -5.17 17.03
C PHE A 99 -7.44 -5.43 17.58
N GLY A 100 -7.68 -5.15 18.88
CA GLY A 100 -9.02 -5.25 19.47
C GLY A 100 -10.02 -4.26 18.88
N CYS A 101 -9.52 -3.15 18.33
CA CYS A 101 -10.29 -2.09 17.70
C CYS A 101 -10.49 -2.31 16.19
N GLY A 102 -9.41 -2.15 15.41
CA GLY A 102 -9.49 -2.17 13.95
C GLY A 102 -9.29 -3.54 13.31
N ARG A 103 -9.07 -4.61 14.09
CA ARG A 103 -8.68 -5.94 13.59
C ARG A 103 -7.49 -5.86 12.63
N LEU A 104 -7.60 -6.48 11.45
CA LEU A 104 -6.56 -6.44 10.43
C LEU A 104 -6.41 -5.04 9.82
N GLY A 105 -7.46 -4.22 9.81
CA GLY A 105 -7.39 -2.82 9.35
C GLY A 105 -6.74 -1.85 10.34
N ALA A 106 -6.33 -2.32 11.52
CA ALA A 106 -5.74 -1.49 12.57
C ALA A 106 -4.29 -1.08 12.31
N THR A 107 -3.61 -1.74 11.37
CA THR A 107 -2.16 -1.56 11.11
C THR A 107 -1.86 -1.34 9.64
N VAL A 108 -0.77 -0.64 9.36
CA VAL A 108 -0.21 -0.54 8.01
C VAL A 108 0.63 -1.78 7.73
N TRP A 109 0.17 -2.62 6.81
CA TRP A 109 0.86 -3.84 6.39
C TRP A 109 1.92 -3.58 5.30
N PRO A 110 2.96 -4.43 5.17
CA PRO A 110 3.99 -4.28 4.13
C PRO A 110 3.42 -4.13 2.71
N SER A 111 2.35 -4.87 2.36
CA SER A 111 1.69 -4.75 1.06
C SER A 111 1.11 -3.36 0.79
N ALA A 112 0.61 -2.68 1.82
CA ALA A 112 0.10 -1.31 1.70
C ALA A 112 1.24 -0.31 1.47
N ILE A 113 2.39 -0.52 2.12
CA ILE A 113 3.61 0.30 1.92
C ILE A 113 4.16 0.07 0.51
N ALA A 114 4.17 -1.18 0.03
CA ALA A 114 4.59 -1.51 -1.32
C ALA A 114 3.66 -0.89 -2.37
N LEU A 115 2.34 -0.98 -2.20
CA LEU A 115 1.38 -0.33 -3.10
C LEU A 115 1.55 1.20 -3.07
N ALA A 116 1.66 1.82 -1.89
CA ALA A 116 1.89 3.27 -1.77
C ALA A 116 3.19 3.72 -2.44
N SER A 117 4.29 3.00 -2.20
CA SER A 117 5.59 3.26 -2.85
C SER A 117 5.48 3.15 -4.37
N LEU A 118 4.77 2.15 -4.87
CA LEU A 118 4.54 1.94 -6.30
C LEU A 118 3.74 3.09 -6.92
N LEU A 119 2.65 3.53 -6.27
CA LEU A 119 1.81 4.64 -6.74
C LEU A 119 2.60 5.96 -6.77
N ALA A 120 3.44 6.21 -5.77
CA ALA A 120 4.26 7.41 -5.68
C ALA A 120 5.39 7.48 -6.73
N GLY A 121 5.81 6.35 -7.28
CA GLY A 121 6.82 6.27 -8.32
C GLY A 121 6.40 6.98 -9.62
N ASP A 122 7.36 7.62 -10.30
CA ASP A 122 7.12 8.52 -11.44
C ASP A 122 6.17 7.97 -12.52
N LYS A 123 6.32 6.68 -12.85
CA LYS A 123 5.49 5.99 -13.85
C LYS A 123 4.02 5.92 -13.44
N TYR A 124 3.72 5.50 -12.21
CA TYR A 124 2.34 5.35 -11.76
C TYR A 124 1.73 6.68 -11.38
N ARG A 125 2.49 7.54 -10.69
CA ARG A 125 2.06 8.86 -10.28
C ARG A 125 1.47 9.67 -11.44
N SER A 126 2.20 9.73 -12.55
CA SER A 126 1.74 10.42 -13.76
C SER A 126 0.52 9.77 -14.42
N SER A 127 0.38 8.43 -14.33
CA SER A 127 -0.74 7.70 -14.91
C SER A 127 -2.06 7.86 -14.13
N ILE A 128 -1.99 8.12 -12.82
CA ILE A 128 -3.16 8.20 -11.94
C ILE A 128 -3.56 9.63 -11.56
N GLN A 129 -2.75 10.62 -11.92
CA GLN A 129 -3.02 12.02 -11.60
C GLN A 129 -4.37 12.47 -12.18
N GLY A 130 -5.21 13.07 -11.33
CA GLY A 130 -6.56 13.51 -11.69
C GLY A 130 -7.56 12.39 -11.99
N LYS A 131 -7.17 11.12 -11.86
CA LYS A 131 -8.06 9.96 -12.00
C LYS A 131 -8.83 9.69 -10.71
N ARG A 132 -9.94 8.98 -10.83
CA ARG A 132 -10.71 8.45 -9.70
C ARG A 132 -10.16 7.09 -9.30
N VAL A 133 -9.55 7.02 -8.13
CA VAL A 133 -8.93 5.82 -7.57
C VAL A 133 -9.83 5.27 -6.47
N LEU A 134 -10.31 4.05 -6.63
CA LEU A 134 -11.02 3.30 -5.61
C LEU A 134 -10.05 2.33 -4.95
N GLU A 135 -9.89 2.40 -3.63
CA GLU A 135 -9.16 1.38 -2.87
C GLU A 135 -10.13 0.38 -2.23
N LEU A 136 -9.94 -0.91 -2.53
CA LEU A 136 -10.62 -2.02 -1.87
C LEU A 136 -9.82 -2.43 -0.63
N GLY A 137 -10.49 -2.67 0.50
CA GLY A 137 -9.84 -3.14 1.74
C GLY A 137 -8.76 -2.17 2.24
N SER A 138 -9.13 -0.89 2.41
CA SER A 138 -8.17 0.20 2.64
C SER A 138 -7.43 0.10 3.98
N GLY A 139 -8.00 -0.59 4.98
CA GLY A 139 -7.46 -0.71 6.32
C GLY A 139 -7.20 0.66 6.95
N CYS A 140 -5.92 1.02 7.07
CA CYS A 140 -5.51 2.34 7.56
C CYS A 140 -5.54 3.46 6.50
N GLY A 141 -5.58 3.12 5.21
CA GLY A 141 -5.74 4.08 4.11
C GLY A 141 -4.44 4.68 3.57
N LEU A 142 -3.26 4.08 3.82
CA LEU A 142 -1.99 4.62 3.31
C LEU A 142 -1.99 4.74 1.76
N PRO A 143 -2.36 3.72 0.97
CA PRO A 143 -2.39 3.85 -0.48
C PRO A 143 -3.40 4.90 -0.99
N THR A 144 -4.60 4.95 -0.39
CA THR A 144 -5.58 6.03 -0.65
C THR A 144 -4.96 7.40 -0.41
N LEU A 145 -4.33 7.62 0.74
CA LEU A 145 -3.75 8.91 1.10
C LEU A 145 -2.59 9.27 0.18
N THR A 146 -1.77 8.29 -0.23
CA THR A 146 -0.73 8.49 -1.25
C THR A 146 -1.31 8.87 -2.60
N ALA A 147 -2.35 8.18 -3.09
CA ALA A 147 -3.01 8.54 -4.34
C ALA A 147 -3.55 10.00 -4.29
N LYS A 148 -4.16 10.40 -3.19
CA LYS A 148 -4.72 11.74 -2.98
C LYS A 148 -3.64 12.82 -2.88
N GLU A 149 -2.79 12.74 -1.86
CA GLU A 149 -1.89 13.83 -1.44
C GLU A 149 -0.56 13.84 -2.22
N VAL A 150 -0.10 12.67 -2.67
CA VAL A 150 1.13 12.54 -3.46
C VAL A 150 0.80 12.57 -4.95
N CYS A 151 -0.19 11.82 -5.41
CA CYS A 151 -0.45 11.70 -6.85
C CYS A 151 -1.49 12.69 -7.41
N GLY A 152 -2.26 13.37 -6.54
CA GLY A 152 -3.28 14.31 -6.98
C GLY A 152 -4.49 13.63 -7.62
N SER A 153 -4.83 12.42 -7.17
CA SER A 153 -6.01 11.67 -7.59
C SER A 153 -7.26 12.07 -6.79
N GLN A 154 -8.44 11.86 -7.37
CA GLN A 154 -9.69 11.79 -6.63
C GLN A 154 -9.81 10.39 -6.04
N VAL A 155 -10.16 10.25 -4.76
CA VAL A 155 -10.09 8.95 -4.08
C VAL A 155 -11.41 8.56 -3.42
N LEU A 156 -11.66 7.26 -3.37
CA LEU A 156 -12.66 6.64 -2.51
C LEU A 156 -12.01 5.47 -1.78
N ALA A 157 -11.88 5.60 -0.46
CA ALA A 157 -11.44 4.51 0.41
C ALA A 157 -12.65 3.62 0.73
N THR A 158 -12.50 2.30 0.56
CA THR A 158 -13.51 1.33 0.98
C THR A 158 -12.92 0.24 1.86
N ASP A 159 -13.72 -0.21 2.82
CA ASP A 159 -13.40 -1.35 3.68
C ASP A 159 -14.72 -1.99 4.15
N TYR A 160 -14.62 -3.15 4.78
CA TYR A 160 -15.76 -3.83 5.38
C TYR A 160 -15.87 -3.49 6.87
N TRP A 161 -17.07 -3.13 7.28
CA TRP A 161 -17.46 -3.16 8.69
C TRP A 161 -18.90 -3.58 8.83
N GLU A 162 -19.21 -4.27 9.93
CA GLU A 162 -20.60 -4.65 10.22
C GLU A 162 -21.48 -3.39 10.31
N GLY A 163 -22.72 -3.49 9.83
CA GLY A 163 -23.67 -2.38 9.86
C GLY A 163 -23.88 -1.81 11.27
N ARG A 164 -24.13 -0.50 11.35
CA ARG A 164 -24.25 0.28 12.60
C ARG A 164 -25.51 -0.05 13.42
N GLU A 165 -26.29 -1.07 13.06
CA GLU A 165 -27.49 -1.46 13.81
C GLU A 165 -27.14 -2.36 15.00
N GLY A 166 -27.55 -1.94 16.19
CA GLY A 166 -27.29 -2.64 17.47
C GLY A 166 -26.01 -2.18 18.18
N LEU A 167 -26.04 -2.14 19.52
CA LEU A 167 -25.00 -1.51 20.35
C LEU A 167 -23.65 -2.25 20.34
N ILE A 168 -23.67 -3.59 20.29
CA ILE A 168 -22.48 -4.44 20.28
C ILE A 168 -22.84 -5.72 19.52
N VAL A 169 -22.15 -6.00 18.41
CA VAL A 169 -22.11 -7.34 17.83
C VAL A 169 -20.68 -7.60 17.36
N GLY A 170 -20.18 -8.80 17.64
CA GLY A 170 -18.92 -9.29 17.08
C GLY A 170 -17.72 -9.27 18.02
N ASN A 171 -16.59 -9.74 17.48
CA ASN A 171 -15.35 -9.93 18.22
C ASN A 171 -14.54 -8.62 18.40
N ARG A 172 -15.07 -7.45 18.00
CA ARG A 172 -14.42 -6.15 18.19
C ARG A 172 -14.84 -5.56 19.54
N LEU A 173 -13.91 -4.88 20.22
CA LEU A 173 -14.13 -4.32 21.56
C LEU A 173 -14.69 -2.88 21.51
N VAL A 174 -15.35 -2.50 20.41
CA VAL A 174 -15.62 -1.10 20.07
C VAL A 174 -17.08 -0.89 19.65
N PRO A 175 -17.68 0.26 19.99
CA PRO A 175 -19.00 0.63 19.47
C PRO A 175 -19.01 0.64 17.94
N LYS A 176 -20.11 0.16 17.34
CA LYS A 176 -20.22 0.06 15.89
C LYS A 176 -20.20 1.42 15.21
N GLU A 177 -20.58 2.47 15.93
CA GLU A 177 -20.56 3.86 15.49
C GLU A 177 -19.14 4.35 15.17
N LEU A 178 -18.13 3.73 15.78
CA LEU A 178 -16.71 4.04 15.56
C LEU A 178 -16.09 3.21 14.42
N PHE A 179 -16.83 2.28 13.82
CA PHE A 179 -16.33 1.57 12.65
C PHE A 179 -16.11 2.53 11.47
N GLY A 180 -14.96 2.40 10.81
CA GLY A 180 -14.56 3.28 9.72
C GLY A 180 -13.99 4.63 10.16
N VAL A 181 -14.16 5.05 11.43
CA VAL A 181 -13.73 6.39 11.90
C VAL A 181 -12.21 6.57 11.81
N ASN A 182 -11.41 5.54 12.13
CA ASN A 182 -9.96 5.66 11.99
C ASN A 182 -9.52 5.81 10.51
N LEU A 183 -10.18 5.11 9.60
CA LEU A 183 -9.92 5.26 8.16
C LEU A 183 -10.31 6.67 7.72
N ALA A 184 -11.50 7.16 8.11
CA ALA A 184 -11.98 8.51 7.82
C ALA A 184 -11.00 9.59 8.32
N TYR A 185 -10.49 9.44 9.54
CA TYR A 185 -9.48 10.30 10.13
C TYR A 185 -8.21 10.35 9.25
N ASN A 186 -7.67 9.18 8.88
CA ASN A 186 -6.44 9.10 8.09
C ASN A 186 -6.61 9.68 6.68
N VAL A 187 -7.71 9.38 5.98
CA VAL A 187 -7.89 9.82 4.58
C VAL A 187 -8.44 11.25 4.46
N GLY A 188 -9.01 11.79 5.53
CA GLY A 188 -9.61 13.12 5.59
C GLY A 188 -10.89 13.26 4.75
N CYS A 189 -11.57 12.16 4.46
CA CYS A 189 -12.88 12.12 3.80
C CYS A 189 -13.69 10.92 4.29
N GLU A 190 -15.01 10.91 4.04
CA GLU A 190 -15.88 9.81 4.45
C GLU A 190 -15.56 8.55 3.62
N PRO A 191 -15.08 7.44 4.25
CA PRO A 191 -14.91 6.18 3.56
C PRO A 191 -16.26 5.50 3.34
N GLN A 192 -16.34 4.62 2.35
CA GLN A 192 -17.58 3.87 2.09
C GLN A 192 -17.45 2.43 2.56
N ASN A 193 -18.48 1.95 3.27
CA ASN A 193 -18.61 0.54 3.60
C ASN A 193 -18.84 -0.24 2.32
N LEU A 194 -18.00 -1.24 2.05
CA LEU A 194 -18.13 -2.12 0.90
C LEU A 194 -17.98 -3.56 1.37
N ASP A 195 -19.10 -4.28 1.36
CA ASP A 195 -19.12 -5.72 1.56
C ASP A 195 -19.04 -6.40 0.19
N TRP A 196 -17.96 -7.15 -0.05
CA TRP A 196 -17.78 -7.89 -1.30
C TRP A 196 -18.82 -8.99 -1.49
N HIS A 197 -19.46 -9.45 -0.39
CA HIS A 197 -20.55 -10.43 -0.43
C HIS A 197 -21.92 -9.81 -0.75
N ASP A 198 -22.00 -8.47 -0.83
CA ASP A 198 -23.21 -7.75 -1.24
C ASP A 198 -23.01 -7.06 -2.61
N GLU A 199 -23.46 -7.73 -3.67
CA GLU A 199 -23.38 -7.20 -5.03
C GLU A 199 -24.02 -5.80 -5.16
N LEU A 200 -25.09 -5.50 -4.41
CA LEU A 200 -25.76 -4.19 -4.49
C LEU A 200 -24.86 -3.08 -3.96
N SER A 201 -24.10 -3.35 -2.91
CA SER A 201 -23.08 -2.44 -2.37
C SER A 201 -22.01 -2.14 -3.44
N VAL A 202 -21.53 -3.18 -4.13
CA VAL A 202 -20.55 -3.05 -5.21
C VAL A 202 -21.12 -2.26 -6.41
N PHE A 203 -22.35 -2.56 -6.85
CA PHE A 203 -23.00 -1.81 -7.93
C PHE A 203 -23.21 -0.34 -7.58
N SER A 204 -23.51 -0.03 -6.31
CA SER A 204 -23.65 1.34 -5.82
C SER A 204 -22.34 2.11 -5.92
N VAL A 205 -21.22 1.55 -5.42
CA VAL A 205 -19.88 2.14 -5.56
C VAL A 205 -19.53 2.37 -7.03
N SER A 206 -19.72 1.32 -7.83
CA SER A 206 -19.45 1.27 -9.26
C SER A 206 -20.20 2.39 -10.01
N THR A 207 -21.48 2.63 -9.68
CA THR A 207 -22.33 3.63 -10.35
C THR A 207 -22.11 5.06 -9.83
N ASN A 208 -21.87 5.24 -8.53
CA ASN A 208 -21.78 6.55 -7.91
C ASN A 208 -20.39 7.18 -8.09
N PHE A 209 -19.33 6.41 -7.86
CA PHE A 209 -17.96 6.90 -7.97
C PHE A 209 -17.40 6.70 -9.37
N LYS A 210 -17.75 5.59 -10.03
CA LYS A 210 -17.28 5.16 -11.36
C LYS A 210 -15.75 5.22 -11.45
N PRO A 211 -15.01 4.47 -10.62
CA PRO A 211 -13.54 4.58 -10.53
C PRO A 211 -12.88 4.44 -11.89
N ASP A 212 -11.85 5.22 -12.19
CA ASP A 212 -11.02 4.97 -13.38
C ASP A 212 -9.99 3.87 -13.09
N ILE A 213 -9.54 3.76 -11.84
CA ILE A 213 -8.51 2.82 -11.39
C ILE A 213 -8.96 2.19 -10.07
N ILE A 214 -8.81 0.87 -9.97
CA ILE A 214 -9.07 0.10 -8.76
C ILE A 214 -7.73 -0.33 -8.19
N VAL A 215 -7.50 -0.08 -6.90
CA VAL A 215 -6.28 -0.51 -6.20
C VAL A 215 -6.64 -1.33 -4.97
N GLY A 216 -5.71 -2.16 -4.50
CA GLY A 216 -5.89 -2.90 -3.27
C GLY A 216 -4.62 -3.63 -2.84
N SER A 217 -4.45 -3.77 -1.53
CA SER A 217 -3.29 -4.45 -0.95
C SER A 217 -3.73 -5.51 0.06
N ASP A 218 -3.13 -6.69 -0.03
CA ASP A 218 -3.33 -7.81 0.93
C ASP A 218 -4.80 -8.27 1.08
N LEU A 219 -5.54 -8.33 -0.03
CA LEU A 219 -6.98 -8.66 -0.03
C LEU A 219 -7.29 -10.16 0.02
N VAL A 220 -6.31 -11.01 -0.26
CA VAL A 220 -6.52 -12.44 -0.55
C VAL A 220 -5.97 -13.27 0.59
N TYR A 221 -6.79 -13.47 1.63
CA TYR A 221 -6.40 -14.20 2.84
C TYR A 221 -7.32 -15.38 3.17
N TYR A 222 -8.64 -15.19 3.26
CA TYR A 222 -9.59 -16.28 3.52
C TYR A 222 -10.17 -16.84 2.22
N PRO A 223 -10.24 -18.18 2.06
CA PRO A 223 -10.84 -18.80 0.87
C PRO A 223 -12.27 -18.32 0.59
N ASP A 224 -13.08 -18.12 1.64
CA ASP A 224 -14.48 -17.68 1.54
C ASP A 224 -14.66 -16.31 0.86
N ASP A 225 -13.63 -15.46 0.89
CA ASP A 225 -13.66 -14.11 0.27
C ASP A 225 -13.20 -14.12 -1.20
N THR A 226 -12.71 -15.27 -1.71
CA THR A 226 -12.14 -15.37 -3.07
C THR A 226 -13.17 -15.13 -4.17
N GLU A 227 -14.32 -15.81 -4.10
CA GLU A 227 -15.41 -15.64 -5.06
C GLU A 227 -16.03 -14.23 -5.00
N PRO A 228 -16.43 -13.72 -3.81
CA PRO A 228 -16.92 -12.35 -3.66
C PRO A 228 -15.96 -11.28 -4.20
N LEU A 229 -14.65 -11.40 -3.94
CA LEU A 229 -13.66 -10.45 -4.45
C LEU A 229 -13.59 -10.51 -5.98
N LEU A 230 -13.56 -11.70 -6.59
CA LEU A 230 -13.53 -11.83 -8.05
C LEU A 230 -14.79 -11.24 -8.71
N GLN A 231 -15.96 -11.45 -8.12
CA GLN A 231 -17.21 -10.82 -8.57
C GLN A 231 -17.16 -9.30 -8.42
N THR A 232 -16.61 -8.79 -7.32
CA THR A 232 -16.40 -7.36 -7.08
C THR A 232 -15.53 -6.75 -8.18
N LEU A 233 -14.40 -7.39 -8.51
CA LEU A 233 -13.51 -6.94 -9.59
C LEU A 233 -14.21 -6.94 -10.95
N ASP A 234 -14.97 -7.99 -11.26
CA ASP A 234 -15.73 -8.10 -12.51
C ASP A 234 -16.80 -7.00 -12.64
N ILE A 235 -17.56 -6.71 -11.57
CA ILE A 235 -18.56 -5.62 -11.56
C ILE A 235 -17.90 -4.25 -11.76
N LEU A 236 -16.76 -4.00 -11.11
CA LEU A 236 -16.08 -2.70 -11.18
C LEU A 236 -15.37 -2.49 -12.53
N LEU A 237 -14.89 -3.56 -13.18
CA LEU A 237 -14.19 -3.52 -14.47
C LEU A 237 -15.12 -3.60 -15.70
N LYS A 238 -16.37 -4.04 -15.54
CA LYS A 238 -17.35 -4.13 -16.63
C LYS A 238 -17.79 -2.76 -17.15
N ASN A 239 -18.10 -2.70 -18.45
CA ASN A 239 -18.60 -1.50 -19.13
C ASN A 239 -19.85 -0.95 -18.42
N GLY A 240 -19.70 0.21 -17.77
CA GLY A 240 -20.71 0.83 -16.92
C GLY A 240 -20.22 1.14 -15.50
N GLY A 241 -19.25 0.38 -14.99
CA GLY A 241 -18.64 0.56 -13.67
C GLY A 241 -17.47 1.54 -13.59
N GLY A 242 -17.02 2.05 -14.74
CA GLY A 242 -15.98 3.06 -14.86
C GLY A 242 -14.55 2.53 -14.85
N GLY A 243 -14.30 1.35 -14.24
CA GLY A 243 -12.96 0.80 -14.02
C GLY A 243 -12.22 0.54 -15.33
N GLN A 244 -11.14 1.30 -15.58
CA GLN A 244 -10.32 1.13 -16.78
C GLN A 244 -9.18 0.16 -16.52
N SER A 245 -8.57 0.25 -15.33
CA SER A 245 -7.46 -0.58 -14.90
C SER A 245 -7.56 -1.00 -13.43
N MET A 246 -6.80 -2.04 -13.08
CA MET A 246 -6.67 -2.55 -11.72
C MET A 246 -5.20 -2.72 -11.35
N LEU A 247 -4.84 -2.46 -10.09
CA LEU A 247 -3.53 -2.74 -9.52
C LEU A 247 -3.66 -3.35 -8.13
N LEU A 248 -3.30 -4.63 -7.98
CA LEU A 248 -3.27 -5.32 -6.69
C LEU A 248 -1.84 -5.69 -6.28
N ILE A 249 -1.52 -5.54 -5.00
CA ILE A 249 -0.28 -6.02 -4.38
C ILE A 249 -0.61 -7.04 -3.30
N LEU A 250 -0.20 -8.29 -3.50
CA LEU A 250 -0.48 -9.41 -2.59
C LEU A 250 0.84 -9.98 -2.05
N PRO A 251 0.97 -10.26 -0.75
CA PRO A 251 2.23 -10.75 -0.21
C PRO A 251 2.48 -12.21 -0.64
N LEU A 252 3.76 -12.55 -0.83
CA LEU A 252 4.22 -13.90 -1.16
C LEU A 252 4.99 -14.53 0.02
N PRO A 253 5.14 -15.87 0.02
CA PRO A 253 6.05 -16.55 0.94
C PRO A 253 7.51 -16.06 0.79
N PRO A 254 8.34 -16.17 1.84
CA PRO A 254 8.02 -16.73 3.16
C PRO A 254 7.36 -15.74 4.13
N THR A 255 7.25 -14.46 3.76
CA THR A 255 6.74 -13.39 4.65
C THR A 255 5.25 -13.51 4.95
N ALA A 256 4.47 -14.06 4.02
CA ALA A 256 3.07 -14.41 4.27
C ALA A 256 2.67 -15.66 3.49
N GLU A 257 2.03 -16.60 4.16
CA GLU A 257 1.30 -17.70 3.52
C GLU A 257 -0.19 -17.37 3.52
N ARG A 258 -0.78 -17.37 2.32
CA ARG A 258 -2.19 -17.04 2.09
C ARG A 258 -2.88 -18.24 1.47
N GLU A 259 -3.79 -18.89 2.20
CA GLU A 259 -4.50 -20.09 1.75
C GLU A 259 -5.29 -19.83 0.46
N ALA A 260 -5.90 -18.64 0.34
CA ALA A 260 -6.71 -18.24 -0.81
C ALA A 260 -5.89 -17.90 -2.08
N LEU A 261 -4.61 -17.52 -1.94
CA LEU A 261 -3.83 -16.93 -3.04
C LEU A 261 -3.63 -17.87 -4.23
N PRO A 262 -3.32 -19.17 -4.06
CA PRO A 262 -3.18 -20.09 -5.19
C PRO A 262 -4.45 -20.24 -6.01
N ASP A 263 -5.63 -20.22 -5.37
CA ASP A 263 -6.91 -20.30 -6.08
C ASP A 263 -7.23 -19.01 -6.81
N PHE A 264 -7.14 -17.88 -6.12
CA PHE A 264 -7.37 -16.55 -6.68
C PHE A 264 -6.49 -16.30 -7.91
N ARG A 265 -5.18 -16.60 -7.83
CA ARG A 265 -4.23 -16.46 -8.94
C ARG A 265 -4.68 -17.26 -10.16
N ARG A 266 -4.97 -18.56 -9.97
CA ARG A 266 -5.39 -19.48 -11.05
C ARG A 266 -6.66 -19.00 -11.75
N ARG A 267 -7.59 -18.41 -11.00
CA ARG A 267 -8.86 -17.90 -11.54
C ARG A 267 -8.71 -16.60 -12.33
N LEU A 268 -7.73 -15.76 -11.96
CA LEU A 268 -7.41 -14.56 -12.73
C LEU A 268 -6.60 -14.85 -14.00
N GLU A 269 -5.86 -15.96 -14.05
CA GLU A 269 -5.12 -16.37 -15.27
C GLU A 269 -6.03 -16.62 -16.48
N SER A 270 -7.32 -16.91 -16.27
CA SER A 270 -8.31 -17.01 -17.36
C SER A 270 -8.81 -15.65 -17.88
N GLY A 271 -8.33 -14.54 -17.32
CA GLY A 271 -8.79 -13.18 -17.61
C GLY A 271 -9.93 -12.72 -16.69
N VAL A 272 -10.20 -11.41 -16.70
CA VAL A 272 -11.37 -10.81 -16.04
C VAL A 272 -12.21 -10.13 -17.11
N GLY A 273 -13.36 -10.73 -17.44
CA GLY A 273 -14.13 -10.34 -18.61
C GLY A 273 -13.30 -10.48 -19.89
N ASP A 274 -13.20 -9.40 -20.67
CA ASP A 274 -12.43 -9.35 -21.92
C ASP A 274 -11.03 -8.71 -21.75
N LYS A 275 -10.57 -8.49 -20.51
CA LYS A 275 -9.31 -7.81 -20.22
C LYS A 275 -8.19 -8.79 -19.87
N ASP A 276 -7.01 -8.54 -20.44
CA ASP A 276 -5.79 -9.30 -20.13
C ASP A 276 -5.31 -9.00 -18.71
N VAL A 277 -4.84 -10.05 -18.03
CA VAL A 277 -4.26 -9.95 -16.69
C VAL A 277 -2.74 -10.15 -16.79
N VAL A 278 -1.98 -9.19 -16.29
CA VAL A 278 -0.53 -9.27 -16.18
C VAL A 278 -0.14 -9.47 -14.73
N MET A 279 0.63 -10.52 -14.46
CA MET A 279 1.15 -10.82 -13.14
C MET A 279 2.66 -10.86 -13.16
N ASP A 280 3.29 -10.21 -12.19
CA ASP A 280 4.73 -10.21 -12.00
C ASP A 280 5.07 -10.09 -10.51
N GLU A 281 6.32 -10.41 -10.15
CA GLU A 281 6.77 -10.38 -8.77
C GLU A 281 7.54 -9.09 -8.49
N LEU A 282 7.38 -8.58 -7.28
CA LEU A 282 8.09 -7.43 -6.76
C LEU A 282 8.84 -7.79 -5.50
N GLU A 283 9.98 -7.15 -5.28
CA GLU A 283 10.78 -7.27 -4.07
C GLU A 283 10.83 -5.90 -3.38
N MET A 284 10.45 -5.82 -2.10
CA MET A 284 10.66 -4.62 -1.28
C MET A 284 11.77 -4.91 -0.27
N ILE A 285 12.81 -4.07 -0.31
CA ILE A 285 13.86 -4.07 0.69
C ILE A 285 13.56 -3.00 1.71
N ILE A 286 13.50 -3.41 2.98
CA ILE A 286 13.30 -2.55 4.15
C ILE A 286 14.65 -2.44 4.85
N ARG A 287 15.14 -1.22 5.07
CA ARG A 287 16.39 -1.00 5.81
C ARG A 287 16.13 -0.23 7.09
N SER A 288 16.52 -0.82 8.22
CA SER A 288 16.41 -0.20 9.54
C SER A 288 17.53 0.82 9.75
N ALA A 289 17.18 2.05 10.13
CA ALA A 289 18.18 3.09 10.42
C ALA A 289 18.96 2.84 11.71
N SER A 290 18.43 2.03 12.64
CA SER A 290 19.04 1.78 13.95
C SER A 290 19.90 0.51 13.99
N THR A 291 19.55 -0.52 13.23
CA THR A 291 20.22 -1.82 13.25
C THR A 291 21.05 -2.11 12.00
N ASP A 292 20.86 -1.33 10.92
CA ASP A 292 21.46 -1.58 9.60
C ASP A 292 21.08 -2.97 9.03
N GLU A 293 20.02 -3.58 9.58
CA GLU A 293 19.46 -4.84 9.11
C GLU A 293 18.56 -4.61 7.89
N GLU A 294 18.63 -5.54 6.94
CA GLU A 294 17.75 -5.58 5.77
C GLU A 294 16.71 -6.68 5.93
N GLU A 295 15.44 -6.32 5.73
CA GLU A 295 14.32 -7.25 5.63
C GLU A 295 13.79 -7.24 4.19
N ILE A 296 13.47 -8.42 3.65
CA ILE A 296 13.00 -8.56 2.27
C ILE A 296 11.57 -9.11 2.29
N HIS A 297 10.67 -8.39 1.61
CA HIS A 297 9.30 -8.82 1.37
C HIS A 297 9.07 -9.03 -0.13
N ASN A 298 8.46 -10.15 -0.50
CA ASN A 298 8.10 -10.44 -1.88
C ASN A 298 6.59 -10.27 -2.07
N PHE A 299 6.20 -9.75 -3.23
CA PHE A 299 4.80 -9.52 -3.57
C PHE A 299 4.47 -9.99 -4.97
N LEU A 300 3.24 -10.46 -5.15
CA LEU A 300 2.61 -10.61 -6.45
C LEU A 300 1.94 -9.28 -6.80
N ARG A 301 2.36 -8.67 -7.91
CA ARG A 301 1.66 -7.56 -8.54
C ARG A 301 0.72 -8.10 -9.61
N ILE A 302 -0.54 -7.69 -9.57
CA ILE A 302 -1.54 -8.01 -10.57
C ILE A 302 -2.02 -6.72 -11.22
N ARG A 303 -2.02 -6.69 -12.56
CA ARG A 303 -2.42 -5.53 -13.37
C ARG A 303 -3.42 -5.94 -14.44
N ILE A 304 -4.41 -5.08 -14.66
CA ILE A 304 -5.38 -5.13 -15.75
C ILE A 304 -5.42 -3.77 -16.42
#